data_AF-A0A1Q4L6R9-F1
#
_entry.id   AF-A0A1Q4L6R9-F1
#
_cell.length_a   1.000
_cell.length_b   1.000
_cell.length_c   1.000
_cell.angle_alpha   90.00
_cell.angle_beta   90.00
_cell.angle_gamma   90.00
#
_symmetry.space_group_name_H-M   'P 1'
#
loop_
_entity.id
_entity.type
_entity.pdbx_description
1 polymer ?
#
loop_
_entity_poly.entity_id
_entity_poly.type
_entity_poly.pdbx_seq_one_letter_code
_entity_poly.pdbx_strand_id
1 'polypeptide(L)'
;WKWIYARYYRHPHHGGNAWTPTCPKTNIQLLHMSWIKIERHNMVKFKNSPDDPTLKEYWEKRDRKVFDTENTMDRMKLARKQGYRCAICKTPLQNGEKVVVKDMPVPQHLILSNLNLKLVHLPCLY
;
A
#
# COMPACT_ATOMS: atom_id res chain seq x y z
N TRP A 1 5.12 16.27 -41.93
CA TRP A 1 5.15 15.98 -40.48
C TRP A 1 5.48 17.20 -39.62
N LYS A 2 6.39 18.11 -40.03
CA LYS A 2 6.73 19.34 -39.28
C LYS A 2 5.52 20.22 -38.87
N TRP A 3 4.51 20.35 -39.73
CA TRP A 3 3.31 21.17 -39.42
C TRP A 3 2.41 20.56 -38.33
N ILE A 4 2.36 19.22 -38.24
CA ILE A 4 1.58 18.50 -37.23
C ILE A 4 2.20 18.73 -35.86
N TYR A 5 3.54 18.62 -35.80
CA TYR A 5 4.31 18.92 -34.60
C TYR A 5 4.02 20.35 -34.08
N ALA A 6 4.15 21.36 -34.95
CA ALA A 6 3.91 22.75 -34.59
C ALA A 6 2.45 23.04 -34.15
N ARG A 7 1.49 22.26 -34.62
CA ARG A 7 0.05 22.46 -34.32
C ARG A 7 -0.40 21.82 -33.02
N TYR A 8 0.13 20.64 -32.69
CA TYR A 8 -0.41 19.80 -31.60
C TYR A 8 0.59 19.49 -30.48
N TYR A 9 1.88 19.70 -30.71
CA TYR A 9 2.93 19.34 -29.77
C TYR A 9 3.63 20.60 -29.26
N ARG A 10 3.72 20.72 -27.94
CA ARG A 10 4.42 21.80 -27.23
C ARG A 10 5.21 21.21 -26.06
N HIS A 11 6.06 22.03 -25.47
CA HIS A 11 6.82 21.63 -24.30
C HIS A 11 5.85 21.18 -23.18
N PRO A 12 5.98 19.95 -22.68
CA PRO A 12 5.07 19.43 -21.67
C PRO A 12 5.23 20.18 -20.35
N HIS A 13 4.11 20.42 -19.67
CA HIS A 13 4.06 21.11 -18.39
C HIS A 13 4.03 20.12 -17.21
N HIS A 14 3.45 18.94 -17.40
CA HIS A 14 3.27 17.88 -16.38
C HIS A 14 4.13 16.64 -16.65
N GLY A 15 5.41 16.85 -16.99
CA GLY A 15 6.32 15.77 -17.38
C GLY A 15 6.00 15.17 -18.76
N GLY A 16 6.88 14.35 -19.31
CA GLY A 16 6.71 13.75 -20.64
C GLY A 16 7.78 14.17 -21.63
N ASN A 17 7.55 13.85 -22.91
CA ASN A 17 8.50 14.14 -24.00
C ASN A 17 7.94 15.17 -24.98
N ALA A 18 8.78 15.61 -25.92
CA ALA A 18 8.42 16.53 -27.00
C ALA A 18 7.24 16.05 -27.87
N TRP A 19 6.90 14.76 -27.81
CA TRP A 19 5.79 14.12 -28.52
C TRP A 19 4.55 13.94 -27.64
N THR A 20 4.42 14.73 -26.57
CA THR A 20 3.19 14.71 -25.76
C THR A 20 2.17 15.71 -26.31
N PRO A 21 0.95 15.29 -26.67
CA PRO A 21 -0.07 16.21 -27.14
C PRO A 21 -0.45 17.19 -26.03
N THR A 22 -0.26 18.48 -26.31
CA THR A 22 -0.56 19.57 -25.39
C THR A 22 -1.35 20.63 -26.15
N CYS A 23 -2.55 20.95 -25.65
CA CYS A 23 -3.40 21.94 -26.30
C CYS A 23 -2.75 23.33 -26.25
N PRO A 24 -2.52 24.01 -27.39
CA PRO A 24 -1.85 25.30 -27.42
C PRO A 24 -2.69 26.47 -26.91
N LYS A 25 -4.02 26.31 -26.82
CA LYS A 25 -4.96 27.34 -26.35
C LYS A 25 -5.24 27.23 -24.85
N THR A 26 -5.38 26.01 -24.34
CA THR A 26 -5.78 25.76 -22.95
C THR A 26 -4.63 25.26 -22.07
N ASN A 27 -3.46 24.95 -22.66
CA ASN A 27 -2.32 24.30 -21.99
C ASN A 27 -2.66 22.97 -21.31
N ILE A 28 -3.79 22.36 -21.65
CA ILE A 28 -4.17 21.03 -21.15
C ILE A 28 -3.31 20.00 -21.88
N GLN A 29 -2.60 19.20 -21.10
CA GLN A 29 -1.74 18.14 -21.58
C GLN A 29 -2.46 16.79 -21.44
N LEU A 30 -2.40 15.95 -22.48
CA LEU A 30 -2.92 14.58 -22.39
C LEU A 30 -2.01 13.74 -21.49
N LEU A 31 -2.62 13.04 -20.53
CA LEU A 31 -1.91 12.09 -19.67
C LEU A 31 -1.60 10.82 -20.47
N HIS A 32 -0.33 10.40 -20.43
CA HIS A 32 0.05 9.12 -21.01
C HIS A 32 -0.37 7.99 -20.07
N MET A 33 -0.95 6.91 -20.61
CA MET A 33 -1.38 5.76 -19.79
C MET A 33 -0.24 5.16 -18.97
N SER A 34 1.00 5.24 -19.46
CA SER A 34 2.18 4.74 -18.72
C SER A 34 2.53 5.54 -17.46
N TRP A 35 1.97 6.74 -17.27
CA TRP A 35 2.19 7.55 -16.06
C TRP A 35 1.24 7.17 -14.93
N ILE A 36 0.14 6.51 -15.25
CA ILE A 36 -0.80 6.02 -14.25
C ILE A 36 -0.18 4.79 -13.61
N LYS A 37 0.09 4.87 -12.30
CA LYS A 37 0.63 3.74 -11.54
C LYS A 37 -0.36 2.57 -11.60
N ILE A 38 0.10 1.41 -12.06
CA ILE A 38 -0.73 0.20 -12.08
C ILE A 38 -0.80 -0.35 -10.66
N GLU A 39 -1.98 -0.27 -10.05
CA GLU A 39 -2.28 -0.94 -8.78
C GLU A 39 -2.65 -2.41 -9.06
N ARG A 40 -1.78 -3.33 -8.63
CA ARG A 40 -2.00 -4.77 -8.81
C ARG A 40 -2.65 -5.35 -7.56
N HIS A 41 -3.96 -5.53 -7.61
CA HIS A 41 -4.66 -6.32 -6.59
C HIS A 41 -4.27 -7.80 -6.75
N ASN A 42 -3.79 -8.43 -5.67
CA ASN A 42 -3.59 -9.88 -5.68
C ASN A 42 -4.98 -10.54 -5.78
N MET A 43 -5.28 -11.32 -6.83
CA MET A 43 -6.56 -12.05 -6.92
C MET A 43 -6.62 -13.20 -5.91
N VAL A 44 -7.81 -13.46 -5.36
CA VAL A 44 -8.08 -14.68 -4.58
C VAL A 44 -8.07 -15.87 -5.54
N LYS A 45 -7.45 -16.98 -5.14
CA LYS A 45 -7.37 -18.17 -6.00
C LYS A 45 -8.71 -18.90 -5.94
N PHE A 46 -9.31 -19.15 -7.10
CA PHE A 46 -10.51 -19.96 -7.25
C PHE A 46 -11.65 -19.53 -6.30
N LYS A 47 -12.28 -20.49 -5.61
CA LYS A 47 -13.37 -20.31 -4.66
C LYS A 47 -12.88 -20.29 -3.20
N ASN A 48 -11.62 -19.94 -2.99
CA ASN A 48 -11.05 -19.90 -1.64
C ASN A 48 -11.81 -18.88 -0.80
N SER A 49 -12.48 -19.34 0.25
CA SER A 49 -13.17 -18.48 1.22
C SER A 49 -12.23 -18.16 2.39
N PRO A 50 -12.27 -16.93 2.95
CA PRO A 50 -11.59 -16.59 4.20
C PRO A 50 -11.97 -17.48 5.38
N ASP A 51 -13.19 -18.00 5.38
CA ASP A 51 -13.77 -18.76 6.50
C ASP A 51 -13.41 -20.25 6.46
N ASP A 52 -12.74 -20.73 5.42
CA ASP A 52 -12.33 -22.12 5.31
C ASP A 52 -11.08 -22.39 6.17
N PRO A 53 -11.17 -23.23 7.22
CA PRO A 53 -10.05 -23.50 8.11
C PRO A 53 -8.89 -24.22 7.40
N THR A 54 -9.15 -24.95 6.31
CA THR A 54 -8.11 -25.65 5.54
C THR A 54 -7.21 -24.68 4.76
N LEU A 55 -7.69 -23.47 4.51
CA LEU A 55 -7.00 -22.43 3.73
C LEU A 55 -6.28 -21.39 4.58
N LYS A 56 -6.14 -21.62 5.90
CA LYS A 56 -5.49 -20.69 6.82
C LYS A 56 -4.10 -20.25 6.36
N GLU A 57 -3.25 -21.19 5.95
CA GLU A 57 -1.91 -20.86 5.46
C GLU A 57 -1.92 -20.02 4.17
N TYR A 58 -2.90 -20.28 3.29
CA TYR A 58 -3.06 -19.53 2.05
C TYR A 58 -3.36 -18.06 2.33
N TRP A 59 -4.31 -17.80 3.25
CA TRP A 59 -4.66 -16.45 3.67
C TRP A 59 -3.53 -15.76 4.41
N GLU A 60 -2.83 -16.44 5.33
CA GLU A 60 -1.68 -15.84 6.01
C GLU A 60 -0.55 -15.43 5.04
N LYS A 61 -0.26 -16.25 4.03
CA LYS A 61 0.75 -15.92 2.99
C LYS A 61 0.28 -14.74 2.14
N ARG A 62 -1.01 -14.68 1.81
CA ARG A 62 -1.62 -13.62 1.03
C ARG A 62 -1.62 -12.28 1.78
N ASP A 63 -2.08 -12.27 3.03
CA ASP A 63 -2.20 -11.07 3.86
C ASP A 63 -0.84 -10.41 4.08
N ARG A 64 0.22 -11.21 4.31
CA ARG A 64 1.60 -10.73 4.38
C ARG A 64 2.01 -10.00 3.11
N LYS A 65 1.71 -10.58 1.95
CA LYS A 65 2.07 -10.00 0.65
C LYS A 65 1.30 -8.70 0.40
N VAL A 66 0.01 -8.66 0.71
CA VAL A 66 -0.82 -7.46 0.56
C VAL A 66 -0.34 -6.34 1.48
N PHE A 67 -0.08 -6.65 2.75
CA PHE A 67 0.45 -5.69 3.72
C PHE A 67 1.79 -5.11 3.25
N ASP A 68 2.71 -5.96 2.79
CA ASP A 68 4.04 -5.54 2.31
C ASP A 68 3.97 -4.69 1.03
N THR A 69 2.97 -4.88 0.17
CA THR A 69 2.80 -4.06 -1.05
C THR A 69 2.19 -2.67 -0.79
N GLU A 70 1.39 -2.54 0.26
CA GLU A 70 0.63 -1.32 0.58
C GLU A 70 1.34 -0.41 1.60
N ASN A 71 2.30 -0.95 2.36
CA ASN A 71 2.94 -0.23 3.46
C ASN A 71 4.40 0.15 3.20
N THR A 72 4.91 1.05 4.04
CA THR A 72 6.32 1.46 4.06
C THR A 72 7.22 0.42 4.75
N MET A 73 8.52 0.46 4.41
CA MET A 73 9.52 -0.48 4.94
C MET A 73 9.57 -0.54 6.48
N ASP A 74 9.35 0.57 7.17
CA ASP A 74 9.38 0.59 8.64
C ASP A 74 8.18 -0.13 9.25
N ARG A 75 6.98 0.07 8.67
CA ARG A 75 5.77 -0.67 9.06
C ARG A 75 5.95 -2.17 8.77
N MET A 76 6.57 -2.53 7.65
CA MET A 76 6.87 -3.93 7.32
C MET A 76 7.83 -4.56 8.35
N LYS A 77 8.89 -3.86 8.76
CA LYS A 77 9.80 -4.33 9.81
C LYS A 77 9.06 -4.57 11.14
N LEU A 78 8.18 -3.66 11.54
CA LEU A 78 7.35 -3.83 12.73
C LEU A 78 6.40 -5.01 12.60
N ALA A 79 5.72 -5.14 11.46
CA ALA A 79 4.80 -6.25 11.19
C ALA A 79 5.52 -7.60 11.27
N ARG A 80 6.73 -7.72 10.71
CA ARG A 80 7.57 -8.93 10.82
C ARG A 80 7.91 -9.27 12.26
N LYS A 81 8.28 -8.28 13.08
CA LYS A 81 8.58 -8.49 14.52
C LYS A 81 7.40 -9.03 15.33
N GLN A 82 6.16 -8.70 14.94
CA GLN A 82 4.94 -9.16 15.62
C GLN A 82 4.17 -10.25 14.88
N GLY A 83 4.71 -10.79 13.78
CA GLY A 83 4.09 -11.87 13.00
C GLY A 83 2.83 -11.46 12.21
N TYR A 84 2.73 -10.19 11.76
CA TYR A 84 1.62 -9.65 10.96
C TYR A 84 0.24 -9.73 11.63
N ARG A 85 0.22 -9.83 12.95
CA ARG A 85 -1.00 -9.85 13.77
C ARG A 85 -1.07 -8.60 14.63
N CYS A 86 -2.27 -8.11 14.90
CA CYS A 86 -2.48 -7.01 15.83
C CYS A 86 -2.04 -7.40 17.24
N ALA A 87 -1.39 -6.48 17.96
CA ALA A 87 -0.90 -6.75 19.31
C ALA A 87 -2.02 -6.90 20.36
N ILE A 88 -3.25 -6.43 20.07
CA ILE A 88 -4.39 -6.46 21.00
C ILE A 88 -5.31 -7.64 20.67
N CYS A 89 -5.98 -7.60 19.51
CA CYS A 89 -6.97 -8.61 19.12
C CYS A 89 -6.39 -9.88 18.49
N LYS A 90 -5.08 -9.91 18.18
CA LYS A 90 -4.36 -11.07 17.57
C LYS A 90 -4.88 -11.51 16.18
N THR A 91 -5.81 -10.78 15.60
CA THR A 91 -6.28 -10.97 14.22
C THR A 91 -5.24 -10.46 13.22
N PRO A 92 -5.27 -10.93 11.96
CA PRO A 92 -4.38 -10.42 10.92
C PRO A 92 -4.56 -8.90 10.74
N LEU A 93 -3.47 -8.20 10.43
CA LEU A 93 -3.51 -6.75 10.19
C LEU A 93 -4.41 -6.38 8.99
N GLN A 94 -4.57 -7.29 8.03
CA GLN A 94 -5.32 -7.10 6.80
C GLN A 94 -6.80 -7.52 6.92
N ASN A 95 -7.51 -6.91 7.88
CA ASN A 95 -8.95 -7.12 8.11
C ASN A 95 -9.84 -6.04 7.44
N GLY A 96 -9.26 -5.16 6.62
CA GLY A 96 -9.93 -3.97 6.07
C GLY A 96 -10.02 -2.78 7.03
N GLU A 97 -9.66 -2.98 8.30
CA GLU A 97 -9.57 -1.93 9.30
C GLU A 97 -8.27 -1.12 9.20
N LYS A 98 -8.33 0.16 9.58
CA LYS A 98 -7.15 1.03 9.58
C LYS A 98 -6.16 0.60 10.67
N VAL A 99 -4.91 0.34 10.30
CA VAL A 99 -3.84 -0.03 11.24
C VAL A 99 -2.98 1.18 11.58
N VAL A 100 -2.75 1.41 12.86
CA VAL A 100 -1.90 2.47 13.41
C VAL A 100 -0.72 1.91 14.19
N VAL A 101 0.36 2.68 14.28
CA VAL A 101 1.49 2.35 15.15
C VAL A 101 1.23 3.01 16.50
N LYS A 102 1.23 2.22 17.59
CA LYS A 102 1.07 2.72 18.95
C LYS A 102 2.21 2.21 19.83
N ASP A 103 2.67 3.06 20.74
CA ASP A 103 3.58 2.63 21.80
C ASP A 103 2.79 1.85 22.86
N MET A 104 3.14 0.58 23.04
CA MET A 104 2.46 -0.28 24.00
C MET A 104 3.20 -0.24 25.34
N PRO A 105 2.48 -0.12 26.47
CA PRO A 105 3.12 -0.22 27.78
C PRO A 105 3.70 -1.62 27.93
N VAL A 106 5.02 -1.69 28.10
CA VAL A 106 5.73 -2.94 28.40
C VAL A 106 6.12 -2.93 29.88
N PRO A 107 5.99 -4.07 30.59
CA PRO A 107 6.44 -4.16 31.97
C PRO A 107 7.88 -3.69 32.11
N GLN A 108 8.16 -2.90 33.15
CA GLN A 108 9.42 -2.19 33.34
C GLN A 108 10.67 -3.10 33.28
N HIS A 109 10.50 -4.39 33.60
CA HIS A 109 11.56 -5.41 33.60
C HIS A 109 11.90 -5.98 32.22
N LEU A 110 11.13 -5.69 31.17
CA LEU A 110 11.37 -6.13 29.77
C LEU A 110 11.76 -4.98 28.84
N ILE A 111 12.01 -3.79 29.39
CA ILE A 111 12.37 -2.60 28.60
C ILE A 111 13.83 -2.73 28.15
N LEU A 112 14.05 -3.36 27.00
CA LEU A 112 15.32 -3.35 26.28
C LEU A 112 15.49 -2.08 25.43
N SER A 113 14.43 -1.29 25.26
CA SER A 113 14.44 -0.02 24.50
C SER A 113 13.21 0.84 24.80
N ASN A 114 13.37 2.16 24.78
CA ASN A 114 12.34 3.17 25.12
C ASN A 114 11.18 3.32 24.10
N LEU A 115 11.05 2.42 23.13
CA LEU A 115 10.03 2.48 22.08
C LEU A 115 9.48 1.08 21.80
N ASN A 116 8.33 0.75 22.39
CA ASN A 116 7.63 -0.52 22.17
C ASN A 116 6.51 -0.32 21.15
N LEU A 117 6.91 0.17 19.98
CA LEU A 117 6.01 0.41 18.87
C LEU A 117 5.44 -0.91 18.36
N LYS A 118 4.11 -1.01 18.37
CA LYS A 118 3.34 -2.13 17.84
C LYS A 118 2.32 -1.63 16.83
N LEU A 119 2.03 -2.45 15.83
CA LEU A 119 0.92 -2.19 14.92
C LEU A 119 -0.36 -2.76 15.53
N VAL A 120 -1.40 -1.93 15.57
CA VAL A 120 -2.71 -2.22 16.15
C VAL A 120 -3.80 -1.68 15.25
N HIS A 121 -4.95 -2.36 15.19
CA HIS A 121 -6.11 -1.81 14.52
C HIS A 121 -6.65 -0.61 15.30
N LEU A 122 -7.09 0.42 14.58
CA LEU A 122 -7.67 1.62 15.16
C LEU A 122 -8.88 1.31 16.06
N PRO A 123 -9.81 0.39 15.69
CA PRO A 123 -10.90 -0.02 16.58
C PRO A 123 -10.44 -0.68 17.88
N CYS A 124 -9.27 -1.33 17.91
CA CYS A 124 -8.75 -1.94 19.13
C CYS A 124 -8.20 -0.92 20.15
N LEU A 125 -8.21 0.37 19.82
CA LEU A 125 -7.76 1.44 20.70
C LEU A 125 -8.90 2.15 21.44
N TYR A 126 -10.14 1.87 21.04
CA TYR A 126 -11.37 2.36 21.66
C TYR A 126 -12.04 1.21 22.40
#